data_AF-A0A0R3FDJ5-F1
#
_entry.id   AF-A0A0R3FDJ5-F1
#
_cell.length_a   1.000
_cell.length_b   1.000
_cell.length_c   1.000
_cell.angle_alpha   90.00
_cell.angle_beta   90.00
_cell.angle_gamma   90.00
#
_symmetry.space_group_name_H-M   'P 1'
#
loop_
_entity.id
_entity.type
_entity.pdbx_description
1 polymer ?
#
loop_
_entity_poly.entity_id
_entity_poly.type
_entity_poly.pdbx_seq_one_letter_code
_entity_poly.pdbx_strand_id
1 'polypeptide(L)'
;MFVYKFELGEGDEKVEHTIALKPFDQIPTGVLRKNRDDAEAGMWAMFEWALTEKDLELFDQMPAKKVNELMTAWQKDANVDAPKS
;
A
#
# COMPACT_ATOMS: atom_id res chain seq x y z
N MET A 1 -6.08 -11.67 0.33
CA MET A 1 -6.24 -10.31 -0.24
C MET A 1 -6.39 -9.38 0.94
N PHE A 2 -5.57 -8.35 1.02
CA PHE A 2 -5.57 -7.38 2.11
C PHE A 2 -6.52 -6.24 1.75
N VAL A 3 -7.40 -5.84 2.67
CA VAL A 3 -8.38 -4.78 2.44
C VAL A 3 -8.07 -3.64 3.40
N TYR A 4 -7.85 -2.45 2.85
CA TYR A 4 -7.55 -1.26 3.63
C TYR A 4 -8.65 -0.23 3.47
N LYS A 5 -9.10 0.31 4.59
CA LYS A 5 -10.12 1.35 4.65
C LYS A 5 -9.49 2.67 5.10
N PHE A 6 -9.88 3.75 4.46
CA PHE A 6 -9.43 5.09 4.80
C PHE A 6 -10.53 6.11 4.53
N GLU A 7 -10.43 7.25 5.18
CA GLU A 7 -11.35 8.36 4.99
C GLU A 7 -10.66 9.46 4.18
N LEU A 8 -11.35 10.00 3.19
CA LEU A 8 -10.95 11.21 2.45
C LEU A 8 -11.93 12.34 2.77
N GLY A 9 -11.42 13.57 2.89
CA GLY A 9 -12.22 14.76 3.20
C GLY A 9 -11.78 15.47 4.49
N GLU A 10 -12.22 16.71 4.66
CA GLU A 10 -11.96 17.54 5.84
C GLU A 10 -13.27 17.87 6.57
N GLY A 11 -13.24 17.87 7.91
CA GLY A 11 -14.42 18.20 8.73
C GLY A 11 -15.50 17.11 8.70
N ASP A 12 -16.75 17.54 8.46
CA ASP A 12 -17.95 16.67 8.47
C ASP A 12 -18.19 15.96 7.12
N GLU A 13 -17.42 16.26 6.07
CA GLU A 13 -17.53 15.64 4.74
C GLU A 13 -16.52 14.52 4.52
N LYS A 14 -16.29 13.69 5.54
CA LYS A 14 -15.42 12.51 5.39
C LYS A 14 -16.15 11.37 4.72
N VAL A 15 -15.60 10.90 3.61
CA VAL A 15 -16.10 9.77 2.84
C VAL A 15 -15.19 8.57 3.10
N GLU A 16 -15.77 7.44 3.51
CA GLU A 16 -15.04 6.17 3.64
C GLU A 16 -14.77 5.59 2.24
N HIS A 17 -13.50 5.32 1.98
CA HIS A 17 -13.02 4.61 0.80
C HIS A 17 -12.37 3.29 1.22
N THR A 18 -12.40 2.33 0.31
CA THR A 18 -11.78 1.01 0.52
C THR A 18 -10.99 0.65 -0.73
N ILE A 19 -9.77 0.16 -0.52
CA ILE A 19 -8.90 -0.40 -1.56
C ILE A 19 -8.53 -1.83 -1.19
N ALA A 20 -8.31 -2.67 -2.20
CA ALA A 20 -7.88 -4.05 -2.01
C ALA A 20 -6.51 -4.29 -2.63
N LEU A 21 -5.56 -4.76 -1.82
CA LEU A 21 -4.21 -5.09 -2.22
C LEU A 21 -4.03 -6.61 -2.28
N LYS A 22 -3.28 -7.09 -3.27
CA LYS A 22 -2.72 -8.45 -3.20
C LYS A 22 -1.92 -8.63 -1.90
N PRO A 23 -1.86 -9.84 -1.32
CA PRO A 23 -1.07 -10.10 -0.11
C PRO A 23 0.41 -9.69 -0.27
N PHE A 24 1.00 -9.12 0.77
CA PHE A 24 2.38 -8.63 0.73
C PHE A 24 3.41 -9.77 0.58
N ASP A 25 3.17 -10.93 1.20
CA ASP A 25 4.00 -12.13 1.07
C ASP A 25 4.01 -12.74 -0.34
N GLN A 26 3.08 -12.32 -1.21
CA GLN A 26 2.98 -12.76 -2.59
C GLN A 26 3.71 -11.85 -3.59
N ILE A 27 4.38 -10.79 -3.11
CA ILE A 27 5.13 -9.88 -3.99
C ILE A 27 6.23 -10.68 -4.71
N PRO A 28 6.25 -10.69 -6.06
CA PRO A 28 7.27 -11.41 -6.79
C PRO A 28 8.65 -10.80 -6.53
N THR A 29 9.66 -11.65 -6.28
CA THR A 29 11.05 -11.20 -6.14
C THR A 29 11.54 -10.40 -7.35
N GLY A 30 10.94 -10.62 -8.54
CA GLY A 30 11.19 -9.82 -9.73
C GLY A 30 10.83 -8.34 -9.58
N VAL A 31 9.76 -8.00 -8.85
CA VAL A 31 9.36 -6.61 -8.55
C VAL A 31 10.38 -5.97 -7.60
N LEU A 32 10.81 -6.71 -6.58
CA LEU A 32 11.81 -6.25 -5.61
C LEU A 32 13.20 -6.05 -6.26
N ARG A 33 13.69 -7.06 -6.99
CA ARG A 33 15.05 -7.05 -7.61
C ARG A 33 15.22 -5.93 -8.64
N LYS A 34 14.15 -5.62 -9.40
CA LYS A 34 14.18 -4.56 -10.42
C LYS A 34 14.47 -3.19 -9.82
N ASN A 35 14.02 -2.96 -8.60
CA ASN A 35 14.15 -1.68 -7.88
C ASN A 35 15.12 -1.76 -6.69
N ARG A 36 16.02 -2.75 -6.66
CA ARG A 36 16.93 -2.98 -5.52
C ARG A 36 17.87 -1.81 -5.20
N ASP A 37 18.08 -0.93 -6.16
CA ASP A 37 18.99 0.21 -6.06
C ASP A 37 18.23 1.52 -5.69
N ASP A 38 16.90 1.49 -5.63
CA ASP A 38 16.03 2.62 -5.30
C ASP A 38 14.83 2.16 -4.48
N ALA A 39 14.89 2.40 -3.17
CA ALA A 39 13.87 1.97 -2.23
C ALA A 39 12.52 2.66 -2.45
N GLU A 40 12.52 3.92 -2.89
CA GLU A 40 11.29 4.68 -3.12
C GLU A 40 10.60 4.18 -4.40
N ALA A 41 11.33 4.03 -5.50
CA ALA A 41 10.81 3.41 -6.71
C ALA A 41 10.33 1.97 -6.45
N GLY A 42 11.03 1.22 -5.58
CA GLY A 42 10.63 -0.11 -5.15
C GLY A 42 9.29 -0.12 -4.41
N MET A 43 9.05 0.86 -3.54
CA MET A 43 7.77 1.03 -2.86
C MET A 43 6.62 1.23 -3.85
N TRP A 44 6.77 2.16 -4.81
CA TRP A 44 5.74 2.43 -5.81
C TRP A 44 5.47 1.22 -6.71
N ALA A 45 6.51 0.52 -7.16
CA ALA A 45 6.35 -0.68 -7.96
C ALA A 45 5.60 -1.81 -7.22
N MET A 46 5.71 -1.90 -5.89
CA MET A 46 4.90 -2.83 -5.09
C MET A 46 3.42 -2.45 -5.10
N PHE A 47 3.10 -1.16 -4.96
CA PHE A 47 1.71 -0.68 -5.01
C PHE A 47 1.09 -0.84 -6.39
N GLU A 48 1.81 -0.47 -7.46
CA GLU A 48 1.38 -0.67 -8.85
C GLU A 48 1.08 -2.14 -9.17
N TRP A 49 1.86 -3.07 -8.61
CA TRP A 49 1.61 -4.49 -8.78
C TRP A 49 0.42 -5.00 -7.95
N ALA A 50 0.25 -4.48 -6.74
CA ALA A 50 -0.70 -4.99 -5.75
C ALA A 50 -2.13 -4.48 -5.97
N LEU A 51 -2.29 -3.26 -6.48
CA LEU A 51 -3.56 -2.57 -6.67
C LEU A 51 -4.11 -2.75 -8.10
N THR A 52 -5.42 -2.54 -8.25
CA THR A 52 -6.04 -2.38 -9.56
C THR A 52 -5.92 -0.93 -10.03
N GLU A 53 -6.11 -0.65 -11.33
CA GLU A 53 -6.11 0.74 -11.84
C GLU A 53 -7.09 1.65 -11.09
N LYS A 54 -8.30 1.14 -10.81
CA LYS A 54 -9.31 1.86 -10.03
C LYS A 54 -8.84 2.15 -8.60
N ASP A 55 -8.18 1.19 -7.96
CA ASP A 55 -7.72 1.37 -6.58
C ASP A 55 -6.46 2.25 -6.52
N LEU A 56 -5.65 2.28 -7.58
CA LEU A 56 -4.53 3.21 -7.73
C LEU A 56 -5.02 4.66 -7.79
N GLU A 57 -6.08 4.94 -8.56
CA GLU A 57 -6.68 6.28 -8.60
C GLU A 57 -7.17 6.77 -7.23
N LEU A 58 -7.68 5.85 -6.39
CA LEU A 58 -8.07 6.16 -5.01
C LEU A 58 -6.86 6.31 -4.09
N PHE A 59 -5.82 5.52 -4.31
CA PHE A 59 -4.57 5.58 -3.59
C PHE A 59 -3.80 6.89 -3.87
N ASP A 60 -3.84 7.42 -5.09
CA ASP A 60 -3.23 8.71 -5.47
C ASP A 60 -3.89 9.91 -4.76
N GLN A 61 -5.16 9.77 -4.36
CA GLN A 61 -5.88 10.78 -3.58
C GLN A 61 -5.58 10.69 -2.08
N MET A 62 -4.88 9.64 -1.65
CA MET A 62 -4.59 9.39 -0.24
C MET A 62 -3.53 10.37 0.29
N PRO A 63 -3.75 11.00 1.46
CA PRO A 63 -2.72 11.83 2.08
C PRO A 63 -1.44 11.03 2.34
N ALA A 64 -0.27 11.62 2.08
CA ALA A 64 1.02 10.94 2.24
C ALA A 64 1.22 10.28 3.63
N LYS A 65 0.67 10.88 4.69
CA LYS A 65 0.69 10.30 6.04
C LYS A 65 0.02 8.91 6.11
N LYS A 66 -1.05 8.70 5.35
CA LYS A 66 -1.82 7.45 5.31
C LYS A 66 -1.14 6.35 4.49
N VAL A 67 -0.29 6.72 3.52
CA VAL A 67 0.50 5.74 2.73
C VAL A 67 1.43 4.91 3.62
N ASN A 68 2.09 5.55 4.59
CA ASN A 68 2.94 4.84 5.56
C ASN A 68 2.11 3.91 6.46
N GLU A 69 0.94 4.37 6.92
CA GLU A 69 0.02 3.54 7.73
C GLU A 69 -0.47 2.31 6.94
N LEU A 70 -0.80 2.50 5.65
CA LEU A 70 -1.17 1.43 4.74
C LEU A 70 -0.03 0.41 4.59
N MET A 71 1.20 0.87 4.32
CA MET A 71 2.34 -0.03 4.13
C MET A 71 2.61 -0.89 5.38
N THR A 72 2.60 -0.28 6.57
CA THR A 72 2.77 -1.02 7.83
C THR A 72 1.63 -2.02 8.05
N ALA A 73 0.38 -1.63 7.81
CA ALA A 73 -0.77 -2.52 7.96
C ALA A 73 -0.70 -3.70 6.98
N TRP A 74 -0.26 -3.46 5.75
CA TRP A 74 -0.13 -4.46 4.70
C TRP A 74 0.96 -5.49 5.01
N GLN A 75 2.13 -5.05 5.51
CA GLN A 75 3.20 -5.95 5.96
C GLN A 75 2.78 -6.80 7.15
N LYS A 76 2.08 -6.19 8.12
CA LYS A 76 1.59 -6.86 9.32
C LYS A 76 0.54 -7.93 9.01
N ASP A 77 -0.38 -7.67 8.07
CA ASP A 77 -1.38 -8.65 7.62
C ASP A 77 -0.74 -9.91 7.04
N ALA A 78 0.34 -9.75 6.28
CA ALA A 78 1.10 -10.86 5.72
C ALA A 78 2.02 -11.57 6.74
N ASN A 79 2.03 -11.11 8.01
CA ASN A 79 2.93 -11.59 9.05
C ASN A 79 4.42 -11.49 8.67
N VAL A 80 4.74 -10.54 7.78
CA VAL A 80 6.12 -10.19 7.34
C VAL A 80 6.58 -8.94 8.10
N ASP A 81 6.25 -8.87 9.40
CA ASP A 81 6.65 -7.75 10.24
C ASP A 81 8.18 -7.68 10.24
N ALA A 82 8.75 -6.55 9.80
CA ALA A 82 10.19 -6.33 9.88
C ALA A 82 10.60 -6.53 11.35
N PRO A 83 11.57 -7.41 11.66
CA PRO A 83 11.95 -7.64 13.04
C PRO A 83 12.42 -6.30 13.62
N LYS A 84 11.75 -5.84 14.68
CA LYS A 84 12.22 -4.72 15.48
C LYS A 84 13.58 -5.12 16.05
N SER A 85 14.66 -4.60 15.47
CA SER A 85 16.00 -4.64 16.06
C SER A 85 16.09 -3.66 17.21
#